data_AF-A0A258XD60-F1
#
_entry.id   AF-A0A258XD60-F1
#
_cell.length_a   1.000
_cell.length_b   1.000
_cell.length_c   1.000
_cell.angle_alpha   90.00
_cell.angle_beta   90.00
_cell.angle_gamma   90.00
#
_symmetry.space_group_name_H-M   'P 1'
#
loop_
_entity.id
_entity.type
_entity.pdbx_description
1 polymer ?
#
loop_
_entity_poly.entity_id
_entity_poly.type
_entity_poly.pdbx_seq_one_letter_code
_entity_poly.pdbx_strand_id
1 'polypeptide(L)'
;MFEGVWENASLLHVPYETLNLILKKIHSSLKEGGILYASFKYGNEKRAAGPRDFYDMNETLIKSYIHPLFDLIAVEKEHDTRSQVAPSSENAWLHIWCRKLS
;
A
#
# COMPACT_ATOMS: atom_id res chain seq x y z
N MET A 1 3.50 13.51 -16.22
CA MET A 1 3.51 12.09 -15.82
C MET A 1 4.85 11.76 -15.19
N PHE A 2 4.86 10.90 -14.18
CA PHE A 2 6.03 10.54 -13.38
C PHE A 2 6.61 9.17 -13.78
N GLU A 3 7.91 9.00 -13.58
CA GLU A 3 8.59 7.68 -13.72
C GLU A 3 8.27 6.75 -12.56
N GLY A 4 7.99 7.33 -11.39
CA GLY A 4 7.64 6.56 -10.21
C GLY A 4 6.91 7.38 -9.16
N VAL A 5 6.22 6.68 -8.28
CA VAL A 5 5.50 7.21 -7.12
C VAL A 5 5.92 6.42 -5.89
N TRP A 6 6.19 7.13 -4.79
CA TRP A 6 6.66 6.55 -3.54
C TRP A 6 5.67 6.89 -2.42
N GLU A 7 4.84 5.91 -2.05
CA GLU A 7 3.82 6.02 -1.00
C GLU A 7 4.27 5.28 0.26
N ASN A 8 5.17 5.88 1.02
CA ASN A 8 5.68 5.28 2.25
C ASN A 8 4.82 5.67 3.44
N ALA A 9 4.13 4.68 4.00
CA ALA A 9 3.29 4.82 5.17
C ALA A 9 2.17 5.89 5.06
N SER A 10 1.77 6.25 3.84
CA SER A 10 0.74 7.27 3.56
C SER A 10 -0.63 6.65 3.26
N LEU A 11 -0.68 5.63 2.40
CA LEU A 11 -1.93 5.02 1.94
C LEU A 11 -2.64 4.16 2.99
N LEU A 12 -1.97 3.74 4.05
CA LEU A 12 -2.59 2.96 5.13
C LEU A 12 -3.61 3.75 5.98
N HIS A 13 -3.78 5.05 5.72
CA HIS A 13 -4.85 5.85 6.31
C HIS A 13 -6.06 5.99 5.38
N VAL A 14 -6.01 5.43 4.17
CA VAL A 14 -7.06 5.50 3.17
C VAL A 14 -8.04 4.35 3.38
N PRO A 15 -9.35 4.60 3.52
CA PRO A 15 -10.34 3.54 3.63
C PRO A 15 -10.33 2.58 2.45
N TYR A 16 -10.57 1.29 2.74
CA TYR A 16 -10.60 0.19 1.77
C TYR A 16 -11.48 0.50 0.56
N GLU A 17 -12.64 1.13 0.77
CA GLU A 17 -13.60 1.50 -0.26
C GLU A 17 -13.12 2.63 -1.19
N THR A 18 -12.19 3.46 -0.72
CA THR A 18 -11.64 4.60 -1.49
C THR A 18 -10.26 4.34 -2.07
N LEU A 19 -9.54 3.32 -1.58
CA LEU A 19 -8.16 3.04 -2.01
C LEU A 19 -8.05 2.83 -3.52
N ASN A 20 -9.00 2.09 -4.12
CA ASN A 20 -9.05 1.89 -5.57
C ASN A 20 -9.11 3.20 -6.37
N LEU A 21 -9.81 4.22 -5.86
CA LEU A 21 -9.88 5.53 -6.52
C LEU A 21 -8.52 6.24 -6.46
N ILE A 22 -7.81 6.15 -5.34
CA ILE A 22 -6.49 6.75 -5.17
C ILE A 22 -5.46 6.04 -6.05
N LEU A 23 -5.47 4.70 -6.08
CA LEU A 23 -4.58 3.92 -6.95
C LEU A 23 -4.81 4.23 -8.43
N LYS A 24 -6.04 4.47 -8.87
CA LYS A 24 -6.34 4.93 -10.25
C LYS A 24 -5.74 6.31 -10.56
N LYS A 25 -5.75 7.24 -9.59
CA LYS A 25 -5.11 8.56 -9.75
C LYS A 25 -3.58 8.45 -9.80
N ILE A 26 -3.01 7.59 -8.97
CA ILE A 26 -1.57 7.28 -9.01
C ILE A 26 -1.22 6.67 -10.39
N HIS A 27 -1.98 5.68 -10.82
CA HIS A 27 -1.82 5.05 -12.14
C HIS A 27 -1.89 6.06 -13.29
N SER A 28 -2.87 6.97 -13.30
CA SER A 28 -2.97 7.98 -14.35
C SER A 28 -1.83 9.00 -14.32
N SER A 29 -1.23 9.23 -13.16
CA SER A 29 -0.08 10.13 -13.01
C SER A 29 1.23 9.51 -13.50
N LEU A 30 1.34 8.18 -13.53
CA LEU A 30 2.54 7.44 -13.96
C LEU A 30 2.63 7.32 -15.49
N LYS A 31 3.85 7.32 -16.03
CA LYS A 31 4.11 6.90 -17.40
C LYS A 31 3.94 5.37 -17.54
N GLU A 32 3.76 4.89 -18.76
CA GLU A 32 3.82 3.45 -19.05
C GLU A 32 5.17 2.88 -18.55
N GLY A 33 5.12 1.73 -17.87
CA GLY A 33 6.29 1.14 -17.24
C GLY A 33 6.76 1.83 -15.95
N GLY A 34 6.11 2.92 -15.52
CA GLY A 34 6.45 3.62 -14.28
C GLY A 34 6.18 2.77 -13.03
N ILE A 35 6.91 3.05 -11.94
CA ILE A 35 6.92 2.21 -10.73
C ILE A 35 6.14 2.86 -9.59
N LEU A 36 5.26 2.08 -8.96
CA LEU A 36 4.68 2.41 -7.66
C LEU A 36 5.38 1.59 -6.58
N TYR A 37 5.95 2.28 -5.60
CA TYR A 37 6.25 1.70 -4.29
C TYR A 37 5.18 2.13 -3.29
N ALA A 38 4.68 1.19 -2.49
CA ALA A 38 3.83 1.52 -1.35
C ALA A 38 4.13 0.66 -0.12
N SER A 39 3.88 1.20 1.06
CA SER A 39 3.97 0.43 2.31
C SER A 39 2.73 0.57 3.20
N PHE A 40 2.38 -0.55 3.83
CA PHE A 40 1.23 -0.69 4.72
C PHE A 40 1.64 -1.41 6.00
N LYS A 41 0.84 -1.25 7.04
CA LYS A 41 0.90 -2.17 8.18
C LYS A 41 0.42 -3.55 7.74
N TYR A 42 1.13 -4.60 8.17
CA TYR A 42 0.81 -5.97 7.79
C TYR A 42 -0.42 -6.48 8.52
N GLY A 43 -1.42 -6.98 7.79
CA GLY A 43 -2.66 -7.52 8.36
C GLY A 43 -3.83 -7.45 7.37
N ASN A 44 -5.06 -7.54 7.87
CA ASN A 44 -6.28 -7.38 7.07
C ASN A 44 -7.41 -6.70 7.86
N GLU A 45 -7.04 -5.94 8.88
CA GLU A 45 -7.97 -5.33 9.83
C GLU A 45 -7.99 -3.81 9.68
N LYS A 46 -9.14 -3.20 9.96
CA LYS A 46 -9.19 -1.78 10.27
C LYS A 46 -8.85 -1.61 11.75
N ARG A 47 -7.86 -0.77 12.07
CA ARG A 47 -7.46 -0.46 13.44
C ARG A 47 -7.53 1.05 13.68
N ALA A 48 -7.82 1.45 14.91
CA ALA A 48 -7.77 2.86 15.32
C ALA A 48 -6.64 3.04 16.35
N ALA A 49 -5.85 4.10 16.21
CA ALA A 49 -4.87 4.51 17.20
C ALA A 49 -4.93 6.03 17.41
N GLY A 50 -5.65 6.42 18.45
CA GLY A 50 -5.96 7.83 18.73
C GLY A 50 -6.80 8.45 17.60
N PRO A 51 -6.36 9.57 16.99
CA PRO A 51 -7.12 10.24 15.93
C PRO A 51 -6.92 9.61 14.54
N ARG A 52 -6.17 8.51 14.42
CA ARG A 52 -5.79 7.92 13.13
C ARG A 52 -6.40 6.54 12.97
N ASP A 53 -7.00 6.33 11.81
CA ASP A 53 -7.41 5.01 11.33
C ASP A 53 -6.30 4.38 10.49
N PHE A 54 -6.14 3.06 10.61
CA PHE A 54 -5.17 2.24 9.92
C PHE A 54 -5.93 1.15 9.17
N TYR A 55 -5.63 1.01 7.88
CA TYR A 55 -6.19 0.03 6.98
C TYR A 55 -5.04 -0.89 6.54
N ASP A 56 -4.89 -1.98 7.29
CA ASP A 56 -3.76 -2.90 7.14
C ASP A 56 -3.91 -3.74 5.86
N MET A 57 -2.79 -4.19 5.31
CA MET A 57 -2.74 -4.98 4.09
C MET A 57 -1.86 -6.20 4.25
N ASN A 58 -2.23 -7.28 3.59
CA ASN A 58 -1.41 -8.46 3.39
C ASN A 58 -1.33 -8.78 1.89
N GLU A 59 -0.55 -9.78 1.54
CA GLU A 59 -0.26 -10.18 0.16
C GLU A 59 -1.53 -10.55 -0.61
N THR A 60 -2.52 -11.15 0.06
CA THR A 60 -3.78 -11.57 -0.56
C THR A 60 -4.68 -10.37 -0.83
N LEU A 61 -4.86 -9.49 0.16
CA LEU A 61 -5.75 -8.35 0.05
C LEU A 61 -5.23 -7.34 -0.97
N ILE A 62 -3.94 -6.99 -0.90
CA ILE A 62 -3.35 -5.95 -1.77
C ILE A 62 -3.42 -6.32 -3.25
N LYS A 63 -3.32 -7.62 -3.59
CA LYS A 63 -3.42 -8.11 -4.97
C LYS A 63 -4.75 -7.74 -5.62
N SER A 64 -5.84 -7.71 -4.84
CA SER A 64 -7.17 -7.34 -5.34
C SER A 64 -7.31 -5.84 -5.64
N TYR A 65 -6.45 -5.00 -5.06
CA TYR A 65 -6.43 -3.55 -5.27
C TYR A 65 -5.52 -3.12 -6.42
N ILE A 66 -4.39 -3.81 -6.60
CA ILE A 66 -3.43 -3.46 -7.65
C ILE A 66 -3.79 -4.07 -9.00
N HIS A 67 -4.48 -5.22 -9.04
CA HIS A 67 -4.97 -5.79 -10.29
C HIS A 67 -6.29 -5.13 -10.74
N PRO A 68 -6.47 -4.76 -12.02
CA PRO A 68 -5.56 -4.93 -13.17
C PRO A 68 -4.70 -3.69 -13.46
N LEU A 69 -4.58 -2.74 -12.54
CA LEU A 69 -3.88 -1.47 -12.77
C LEU A 69 -2.37 -1.63 -12.88
N PHE A 70 -1.81 -2.59 -12.14
CA PHE A 70 -0.37 -2.79 -12.07
C PHE A 70 0.01 -4.27 -12.11
N ASP A 71 1.18 -4.53 -12.68
CA ASP A 71 1.93 -5.76 -12.47
C ASP A 71 2.65 -5.69 -11.13
N LEU A 72 2.53 -6.74 -10.33
CA LEU A 72 3.26 -6.85 -9.08
C LEU A 72 4.70 -7.35 -9.35
N ILE A 73 5.70 -6.54 -8.98
CA ILE A 73 7.12 -6.90 -9.12
C ILE A 73 7.60 -7.65 -7.88
N ALA A 74 7.33 -7.12 -6.70
CA ALA A 74 7.80 -7.67 -5.43
C ALA A 74 6.84 -7.35 -4.29
N VAL A 75 6.78 -8.25 -3.32
CA VAL A 75 6.12 -8.04 -2.03
C VAL A 75 7.04 -8.55 -0.94
N GLU A 76 7.27 -7.72 0.06
CA GLU A 76 8.14 -8.05 1.18
C GLU A 76 7.43 -7.75 2.49
N LYS A 77 7.60 -8.64 3.45
CA LYS A 77 7.16 -8.45 4.84
C LYS A 77 8.39 -8.16 5.69
N GLU A 78 8.40 -7.01 6.35
CA GLU A 78 9.50 -6.60 7.22
C GLU A 78 9.02 -6.51 8.67
N HIS A 79 9.82 -6.98 9.62
CA HIS A 79 9.50 -6.80 11.04
C HIS A 79 9.61 -5.32 11.45
N ASP A 80 8.57 -4.81 12.10
CA ASP A 80 8.47 -3.44 12.55
C ASP A 80 9.17 -3.24 13.89
N THR A 81 10.35 -2.64 13.84
CA THR A 81 11.17 -2.35 15.03
C THR A 81 10.87 -0.98 15.65
N ARG A 82 10.04 -0.15 15.00
CA ARG A 82 9.98 1.30 15.30
C ARG A 82 8.61 1.76 15.76
N SER A 83 7.52 1.11 15.35
CA SER A 83 6.18 1.62 15.62
C SER A 83 5.66 1.21 16.99
N GLN A 84 5.87 2.08 17.97
CA GLN A 84 5.35 1.88 19.33
C GLN A 84 3.89 2.33 19.49
N VAL A 85 3.42 3.23 18.62
CA VAL A 85 2.12 3.93 18.78
C VAL A 85 0.96 3.20 18.09
N ALA A 86 1.24 2.46 17.03
CA ALA A 86 0.21 1.75 16.25
C ALA A 86 0.79 0.49 15.58
N PRO A 87 1.38 -0.44 16.36
CA PRO A 87 1.84 -1.70 15.82
C PRO A 87 0.71 -2.46 15.15
N SER A 88 0.99 -3.15 14.03
CA SER A 88 0.06 -4.15 13.53
C SER A 88 0.05 -5.37 14.46
N SER A 89 -0.94 -6.24 14.31
CA SER A 89 -1.07 -7.47 15.12
C SER A 89 0.20 -8.32 15.10
N GLU A 90 0.93 -8.32 13.98
CA GLU A 90 2.17 -9.07 13.81
C GLU A 90 3.46 -8.23 13.91
N ASN A 91 3.36 -6.96 14.33
CA ASN A 91 4.49 -6.02 14.35
C ASN A 91 5.29 -6.08 13.04
N ALA A 92 4.61 -5.88 11.91
CA ALA A 92 5.24 -5.98 10.60
C ALA A 92 4.68 -4.96 9.60
N TRP A 93 5.51 -4.63 8.63
CA TRP A 93 5.17 -3.86 7.44
C TRP A 93 5.02 -4.78 6.24
N LEU A 94 4.14 -4.38 5.33
CA LEU A 94 4.05 -4.91 3.98
C LEU A 94 4.59 -3.85 3.02
N HIS A 95 5.57 -4.22 2.20
CA HIS A 95 6.12 -3.40 1.14
C HIS A 95 5.75 -4.01 -0.21
N ILE A 96 5.32 -3.17 -1.14
CA ILE A 96 5.03 -3.60 -2.51
C ILE A 96 5.76 -2.72 -3.52
N TRP A 97 6.21 -3.35 -4.60
CA TRP A 97 6.67 -2.69 -5.81
C TRP A 97 5.83 -3.17 -6.97
N CYS A 98 5.25 -2.22 -7.69
CA CYS A 98 4.31 -2.48 -8.78
C CYS A 98 4.73 -1.67 -10.00
N ARG A 99 4.51 -2.22 -11.19
CA ARG A 99 4.76 -1.55 -12.47
C ARG A 99 3.44 -1.24 -13.15
N LYS A 100 3.29 -0.01 -13.62
CA LYS A 100 2.14 0.41 -14.41
C LYS A 100 2.10 -0.38 -15.72
N LEU A 101 0.95 -0.98 -16.00
CA LEU A 101 0.62 -1.60 -17.27
C LEU A 101 0.26 -0.53 -18.32
N SER A 102 0.35 -0.89 -19.60
CA SER A 102 -0.06 -0.07 -20.75
C SER A 102 -1.47 0.46 -20.62
#